data_AF-A0A1D8RZ36-F1
#
_entry.id   AF-A0A1D8RZ36-F1
#
_cell.length_a   1.000
_cell.length_b   1.000
_cell.length_c   1.000
_cell.angle_alpha   90.00
_cell.angle_beta   90.00
_cell.angle_gamma   90.00
#
_symmetry.space_group_name_H-M   'P 1'
#
loop_
_entity.id
_entity.type
_entity.pdbx_description
1 polymer ?
#
loop_
_entity_poly.entity_id
_entity_poly.type
_entity_poly.pdbx_seq_one_letter_code
_entity_poly.pdbx_strand_id
1 'polypeptide(L)'
;MKKTIILSVLAVLVLSACGDPKDEANEIAQQACIADKNSDIDTLSDLMNDEMFEMNKAMHENADPLMKNILKMLNCDLKSTEVLDDGSYIVNFKKHNSYEVKEVDGDLKVVGEQYF
;
A
#
# COMPACT_ATOMS: atom_id res chain seq x y z
N MET A 1 7.53 -27.38 -48.92
CA MET A 1 7.66 -27.23 -47.45
C MET A 1 7.08 -25.88 -47.04
N LYS A 2 5.84 -25.86 -46.52
CA LYS A 2 5.22 -24.63 -45.98
C LYS A 2 5.05 -24.82 -44.48
N LYS A 3 5.71 -23.96 -43.70
CA LYS A 3 5.60 -23.88 -42.24
C LYS A 3 4.29 -23.19 -41.91
N THR A 4 3.36 -23.90 -41.28
CA THR A 4 2.20 -23.29 -40.64
C THR A 4 2.37 -23.54 -39.15
N ILE A 5 2.85 -22.53 -38.42
CA ILE A 5 2.84 -22.54 -36.97
C ILE A 5 1.49 -21.99 -36.54
N ILE A 6 0.62 -22.88 -36.07
CA ILE A 6 -0.62 -22.53 -35.39
C ILE A 6 -0.23 -22.20 -33.94
N LEU A 7 -0.12 -20.90 -33.63
CA LEU A 7 -0.05 -20.41 -32.26
C LEU A 7 -1.48 -20.33 -31.72
N SER A 8 -1.93 -21.48 -31.21
CA SER A 8 -3.12 -21.62 -30.38
C SER A 8 -2.70 -21.59 -28.91
N VAL A 9 -3.67 -21.27 -28.03
CA VAL A 9 -3.59 -21.13 -26.56
C VAL A 9 -3.23 -19.70 -26.16
N LEU A 10 -4.18 -18.76 -26.00
CA LEU A 10 -5.33 -18.78 -25.09
C LEU A 10 -4.94 -19.17 -23.66
N ALA A 11 -4.32 -18.22 -22.95
CA ALA A 11 -4.32 -18.19 -21.49
C ALA A 11 -4.42 -16.72 -21.08
N VAL A 12 -5.64 -16.19 -21.08
CA VAL A 12 -5.95 -15.03 -20.23
C VAL A 12 -5.83 -15.58 -18.82
N LEU A 13 -4.67 -15.38 -18.21
CA LEU A 13 -4.47 -15.55 -16.78
C LEU A 13 -5.30 -14.47 -16.09
N VAL A 14 -6.60 -14.73 -15.92
CA VAL A 14 -7.34 -14.14 -14.83
C VAL A 14 -6.78 -14.81 -13.58
N LEU A 15 -5.67 -14.25 -13.08
CA LEU A 15 -5.24 -14.46 -11.71
C LEU A 15 -6.35 -13.86 -10.86
N SER A 16 -7.40 -14.63 -10.58
CA SER A 16 -8.16 -14.43 -9.37
C SER A 16 -7.15 -14.62 -8.23
N ALA A 17 -6.56 -13.52 -7.77
CA ALA A 17 -5.79 -13.49 -6.55
C ALA A 17 -6.73 -13.92 -5.43
N CYS A 18 -6.80 -15.22 -5.16
CA CYS A 18 -7.47 -15.76 -3.98
C CYS A 18 -6.60 -15.52 -2.74
N GLY A 19 -6.11 -14.29 -2.56
CA GLY A 19 -5.48 -13.84 -1.32
C GLY A 19 -6.57 -13.57 -0.30
N ASP A 20 -6.29 -13.80 0.98
CA ASP A 20 -7.15 -13.28 2.04
C ASP A 20 -7.10 -11.74 1.95
N PRO A 21 -8.23 -11.02 1.86
CA PRO A 21 -8.25 -9.56 1.82
C PRO A 21 -7.44 -8.90 2.95
N LYS A 22 -7.32 -9.58 4.10
CA LYS A 22 -6.46 -9.16 5.20
C LYS A 22 -4.96 -9.19 4.85
N ASP A 23 -4.52 -10.20 4.12
CA ASP A 23 -3.12 -10.33 3.70
C ASP A 23 -2.78 -9.26 2.66
N GLU A 24 -3.71 -8.97 1.74
CA GLU A 24 -3.56 -7.86 0.79
C GLU A 24 -3.50 -6.51 1.51
N ALA A 25 -4.36 -6.27 2.51
CA ALA A 25 -4.30 -5.06 3.32
C ALA A 25 -2.95 -4.90 4.04
N ASN A 26 -2.38 -6.01 4.54
CA ASN A 26 -1.05 -6.01 5.15
C ASN A 26 0.05 -5.63 4.15
N GLU A 27 -0.02 -6.17 2.93
CA GLU A 27 0.94 -5.88 1.86
C GLU A 27 0.86 -4.41 1.43
N ILE A 28 -0.34 -3.89 1.20
CA ILE A 28 -0.57 -2.48 0.84
C ILE A 28 -0.03 -1.55 1.92
N ALA A 29 -0.36 -1.78 3.19
CA ALA A 29 0.14 -0.96 4.29
C ALA A 29 1.66 -1.02 4.40
N GLN A 30 2.26 -2.22 4.30
CA GLN A 30 3.71 -2.38 4.38
C GLN A 30 4.43 -1.68 3.23
N GLN A 31 3.91 -1.79 2.00
CA GLN A 31 4.46 -1.09 0.83
C GLN A 31 4.34 0.43 1.00
N ALA A 32 3.20 0.93 1.49
CA ALA A 32 3.02 2.36 1.74
C ALA A 32 4.02 2.89 2.77
N CYS A 33 4.25 2.17 3.87
CA CYS A 33 5.25 2.55 4.88
C CYS A 33 6.67 2.58 4.29
N ILE A 34 7.01 1.64 3.42
CA ILE A 34 8.32 1.59 2.75
C ILE A 34 8.45 2.75 1.77
N ALA A 35 7.40 3.09 1.03
CA ALA A 35 7.37 4.22 0.12
C ALA A 35 7.52 5.54 0.88
N ASP A 36 6.77 5.73 1.96
CA ASP A 36 6.86 6.88 2.88
C ASP A 36 8.28 7.03 3.45
N LYS A 37 8.83 5.96 4.02
CA LYS A 37 10.23 5.89 4.49
C LYS A 37 11.26 6.37 3.45
N ASN A 38 11.01 6.07 2.18
CA ASN A 38 11.90 6.41 1.07
C ASN A 38 11.52 7.71 0.35
N SER A 39 10.43 8.36 0.76
CA SER A 39 9.82 9.50 0.05
C SER A 39 9.55 9.18 -1.44
N ASP A 40 9.07 7.97 -1.71
CA ASP A 40 8.68 7.51 -3.04
C ASP A 40 7.23 7.92 -3.33
N ILE A 41 7.08 9.15 -3.80
CA ILE A 41 5.78 9.81 -4.03
C ILE A 41 4.96 9.09 -5.10
N ASP A 42 5.61 8.55 -6.13
CA ASP A 42 4.92 7.87 -7.22
C ASP A 42 4.22 6.61 -6.66
N THR A 43 4.94 5.80 -5.89
CA THR A 43 4.37 4.61 -5.23
C THR A 43 3.31 4.98 -4.20
N LEU A 44 3.47 6.09 -3.45
CA LEU A 44 2.44 6.54 -2.50
C LEU A 44 1.13 6.93 -3.21
N SER A 45 1.22 7.53 -4.41
CA SER A 45 0.03 7.89 -5.20
C SER A 45 -0.79 6.68 -5.64
N ASP A 46 -0.14 5.54 -5.84
CA ASP A 46 -0.80 4.29 -6.21
C ASP A 46 -1.41 3.57 -5.00
N LEU A 47 -0.87 3.75 -3.80
CA LEU A 47 -1.26 2.98 -2.59
C LEU A 47 -2.24 3.71 -1.67
N MET A 48 -2.31 5.04 -1.75
CA MET A 48 -3.18 5.88 -0.94
C MET A 48 -4.41 6.32 -1.72
N ASN A 49 -5.49 6.67 -1.01
CA ASN A 49 -6.54 7.47 -1.63
C ASN A 49 -6.07 8.92 -1.84
N ASP A 50 -6.79 9.67 -2.68
CA ASP A 50 -6.42 11.05 -3.04
C ASP A 50 -6.18 11.95 -1.83
N GLU A 51 -7.04 11.87 -0.82
CA GLU A 51 -6.95 12.70 0.38
C GLU A 51 -5.67 12.39 1.17
N MET A 52 -5.40 11.11 1.42
CA MET A 52 -4.22 10.68 2.17
C MET A 52 -2.93 10.94 1.40
N PHE A 53 -2.97 10.77 0.08
CA PHE A 53 -1.85 11.07 -0.80
C PHE A 53 -1.47 12.55 -0.76
N GLU A 54 -2.44 13.47 -0.93
CA GLU A 54 -2.14 14.90 -0.95
C GLU A 54 -1.62 15.41 0.41
N MET A 55 -2.12 14.85 1.52
CA MET A 55 -1.57 15.13 2.85
C MET A 55 -0.11 14.67 2.98
N ASN A 56 0.21 13.46 2.54
CA ASN A 56 1.57 12.92 2.61
C ASN A 56 2.54 13.61 1.65
N LYS A 57 2.10 13.88 0.42
CA LYS A 57 2.89 14.57 -0.60
C LYS A 57 3.38 15.92 -0.10
N ALA A 58 2.51 16.72 0.52
CA ALA A 58 2.90 18.02 1.08
C ALA A 58 4.00 17.90 2.14
N MET A 59 3.96 16.84 2.96
CA MET A 59 4.98 16.54 3.96
C MET A 59 6.33 16.21 3.28
N HIS A 60 6.35 15.37 2.26
CA HIS A 60 7.59 14.97 1.59
C HIS A 60 8.22 16.05 0.72
N GLU A 61 7.41 16.81 -0.03
CA GLU A 61 7.90 17.88 -0.92
C GLU A 61 8.57 19.00 -0.13
N ASN A 62 8.04 19.31 1.06
CA ASN A 62 8.54 20.38 1.92
C ASN A 62 9.39 19.88 3.10
N ALA A 63 9.62 18.56 3.22
CA ALA A 63 10.38 17.99 4.33
C ALA A 63 11.81 18.54 4.35
N ASP A 64 12.16 19.16 5.47
CA ASP A 64 13.54 19.53 5.76
C ASP A 64 14.42 18.26 5.91
N PRO A 65 15.76 18.39 5.89
CA PRO A 65 16.66 17.25 6.02
C PRO A 65 16.47 16.45 7.32
N LEU A 66 16.02 17.08 8.41
CA LEU A 66 15.78 16.40 9.68
C LEU A 66 14.56 15.48 9.55
N MET A 67 13.46 15.98 8.98
CA MET A 67 12.25 15.20 8.72
C MET A 67 12.56 14.00 7.81
N LYS A 68 13.31 14.21 6.72
CA LYS A 68 13.73 13.12 5.82
C LYS A 68 14.54 12.03 6.55
N ASN A 69 15.36 12.42 7.52
CA ASN A 69 16.10 11.45 8.34
C ASN A 69 15.18 10.71 9.33
N ILE A 70 14.15 11.38 9.87
CA ILE A 70 13.13 10.73 10.71
C ILE A 70 12.36 9.68 9.92
N LEU A 71 11.89 10.02 8.72
CA LEU A 71 11.17 9.09 7.83
C LEU A 71 12.01 7.83 7.53
N LYS A 72 13.32 7.97 7.28
CA LYS A 72 14.22 6.83 7.07
C LYS A 72 14.34 5.89 8.27
N MET A 73 13.97 6.34 9.47
CA MET A 73 13.98 5.52 10.68
C MET A 73 12.68 4.75 10.90
N LEU A 74 11.66 4.94 10.06
CA LEU A 74 10.46 4.10 10.06
C LEU A 74 10.86 2.62 9.88
N ASN A 75 10.22 1.74 10.64
CA ASN A 75 10.31 0.29 10.58
C ASN A 75 8.94 -0.24 10.10
N CYS A 76 8.95 -0.84 8.93
CA CYS A 76 7.71 -1.31 8.32
C CYS A 76 7.40 -2.76 8.72
N ASP A 77 7.84 -3.19 9.91
CA ASP A 77 7.53 -4.52 10.44
C ASP A 77 6.12 -4.49 11.03
N LEU A 78 5.27 -5.38 10.51
CA LEU A 78 3.90 -5.54 10.99
C LEU A 78 3.87 -6.18 12.38
N LYS A 79 2.91 -5.74 13.18
CA LYS A 79 2.61 -6.25 14.53
C LYS A 79 1.31 -7.04 14.53
N SER A 80 0.23 -6.44 14.06
CA SER A 80 -1.12 -7.00 14.07
C SER A 80 -2.02 -6.29 13.10
N THR A 81 -3.11 -6.95 12.70
CA THR A 81 -4.12 -6.37 11.83
C THR A 81 -5.50 -6.67 12.38
N GLU A 82 -6.25 -5.61 12.60
CA GLU A 82 -7.62 -5.63 13.11
C GLU A 82 -8.58 -5.42 11.94
N VAL A 83 -9.69 -6.14 11.96
CA VAL A 83 -10.77 -5.98 10.98
C VAL A 83 -11.89 -5.22 11.68
N LEU A 84 -12.32 -4.11 11.11
CA LEU A 84 -13.40 -3.29 11.64
C LEU A 84 -14.77 -3.78 11.15
N ASP A 85 -15.84 -3.36 11.83
CA ASP A 85 -17.21 -3.75 11.52
C ASP A 85 -17.67 -3.29 10.12
N ASP A 86 -17.04 -2.24 9.57
CA ASP A 86 -17.32 -1.72 8.22
C ASP A 86 -16.47 -2.40 7.13
N GLY A 87 -15.66 -3.41 7.49
CA GLY A 87 -14.81 -4.16 6.59
C GLY A 87 -13.44 -3.52 6.32
N SER A 88 -13.11 -2.38 6.94
CA SER A 88 -11.75 -1.81 6.85
C SER A 88 -10.76 -2.56 7.75
N TYR A 89 -9.47 -2.32 7.51
CA TYR A 89 -8.37 -2.95 8.23
C TYR A 89 -7.52 -1.90 8.93
N ILE A 90 -7.24 -2.09 10.22
CA ILE A 90 -6.22 -1.32 10.94
C ILE A 90 -4.94 -2.16 11.01
N VAL A 91 -3.95 -1.80 10.21
CA VAL A 91 -2.65 -2.47 10.14
C VAL A 91 -1.67 -1.75 11.07
N ASN A 92 -1.27 -2.44 12.14
CA ASN A 92 -0.39 -1.91 13.18
C ASN A 92 1.07 -2.30 12.91
N PHE A 93 1.98 -1.35 13.02
CA PHE A 93 3.42 -1.59 12.94
C PHE A 93 4.05 -1.74 14.32
N LYS A 94 5.23 -2.37 14.42
CA LYS A 94 5.87 -2.68 15.71
C LYS A 94 6.33 -1.48 16.51
N LYS A 95 6.74 -0.39 15.86
CA LYS A 95 7.33 0.80 16.52
C LYS A 95 6.88 2.13 15.90
N HIS A 96 5.74 2.13 15.22
CA HIS A 96 5.24 3.24 14.37
C HIS A 96 3.73 3.32 14.50
N ASN A 97 3.19 4.29 13.79
CA ASN A 97 1.77 4.53 13.52
C ASN A 97 1.08 3.26 12.97
N SER A 98 -0.24 3.28 12.91
CA SER A 98 -1.01 2.31 12.13
C SER A 98 -1.58 2.96 10.88
N TYR A 99 -1.84 2.14 9.86
CA TYR A 99 -2.59 2.57 8.69
C TYR A 99 -3.97 1.94 8.67
N GLU A 100 -4.95 2.75 8.30
CA GLU A 100 -6.27 2.27 7.91
C GLU A 100 -6.28 1.97 6.42
N VAL A 101 -6.64 0.73 6.07
CA VAL A 101 -6.76 0.26 4.70
C VAL A 101 -8.22 -0.09 4.41
N LYS A 102 -8.75 0.42 3.30
CA LYS A 102 -10.15 0.23 2.91
C LYS A 102 -10.28 0.15 1.40
N GLU A 103 -11.32 -0.54 0.93
CA GLU A 103 -11.66 -0.57 -0.49
C GLU A 103 -12.16 0.81 -0.96
N VAL A 104 -11.52 1.32 -2.01
CA VAL A 104 -11.88 2.56 -2.70
C VAL A 104 -11.90 2.24 -4.20
N ASP A 105 -13.05 2.42 -4.83
CA ASP A 105 -13.26 2.14 -6.27
C ASP A 105 -12.86 0.73 -6.75
N GLY A 106 -12.92 -0.25 -5.85
CA GLY A 106 -12.61 -1.66 -6.14
C GLY A 106 -11.19 -2.11 -5.76
N ASP A 107 -10.34 -1.20 -5.27
CA ASP A 107 -8.97 -1.49 -4.85
C ASP A 107 -8.78 -1.17 -3.36
N LEU A 108 -7.97 -1.96 -2.65
CA LEU A 108 -7.57 -1.62 -1.27
C LEU A 108 -6.56 -0.46 -1.29
N LYS A 109 -6.86 0.61 -0.55
CA LYS A 109 -6.03 1.81 -0.41
C LYS A 109 -5.83 2.17 1.05
N VAL A 110 -4.70 2.80 1.35
CA VAL A 110 -4.49 3.48 2.64
C VAL A 110 -5.34 4.75 2.63
N VAL A 111 -6.28 4.85 3.58
CA VAL A 111 -7.23 5.97 3.69
C VAL A 111 -7.01 6.82 4.94
N GLY A 112 -6.11 6.39 5.83
CA GLY A 112 -5.79 7.12 7.04
C GLY A 112 -4.57 6.58 7.76
N GLU A 113 -4.03 7.40 8.65
CA GLU A 113 -2.91 7.06 9.54
C GLU A 113 -3.26 7.46 10.97
N GLN A 114 -3.01 6.56 11.93
CA GLN A 114 -3.23 6.82 13.35
C GLN A 114 -1.89 6.87 14.08
N TYR A 115 -1.64 8.02 14.71
CA TYR A 115 -0.48 8.25 15.58
C TYR A 115 -0.86 7.91 17.03
N PHE A 116 -0.08 7.03 17.67
CA PHE A 116 -0.26 6.62 19.07
C PHE A 116 0.71 7.32 20.02
#